data_AF-A0AAI8V0X8-F1
#
_entry.id   AF-A0AAI8V0X8-F1
#
_cell.length_a   1.000
_cell.length_b   1.000
_cell.length_c   1.000
_cell.angle_alpha   90.00
_cell.angle_beta   90.00
_cell.angle_gamma   90.00
#
_symmetry.space_group_name_H-M   'P 1'
#
loop_
_entity.id
_entity.type
_entity.pdbx_description
1 polymer ?
#
loop_
_entity_poly.entity_id
_entity_poly.type
_entity_poly.pdbx_seq_one_letter_code
_entity_poly.pdbx_strand_id
1 'polypeptide(L)'
;MDDWTEIPLRDAFRMQFKAALTPMRMFMVAAGMRRERRTMADRFGANGFRRLQDIGGSAAFHALSPDERRRIAGFPEPYAYLVENCRRRAGGGDRCGPVFPDPDWRWLAMIEPELNIPLRSVFMLEFAVERARVFGGSEISIFVGEIHNSDMVWLAGFDESAVDPKVRDMVDNVRWRAIELARAPRRPSRLRFVLASLAGASIPLSLYFGLGTWLWARG
;
A
#
# COMPACT_ATOMS: atom_id res chain seq x y z
N MET A 1 -1.22 -8.41 9.99
CA MET A 1 -2.49 -7.72 10.36
C MET A 1 -3.57 -8.11 9.35
N ASP A 2 -4.82 -7.69 9.53
CA ASP A 2 -5.89 -7.92 8.54
C ASP A 2 -6.32 -6.62 7.83
N ASP A 3 -5.37 -5.71 7.63
CA ASP A 3 -5.53 -4.36 7.03
C ASP A 3 -6.08 -4.36 5.59
N TRP A 4 -6.02 -5.49 4.89
CA TRP A 4 -6.72 -5.71 3.63
C TRP A 4 -8.24 -5.46 3.74
N THR A 5 -8.83 -5.54 4.93
CA THR A 5 -10.25 -5.18 5.13
C THR A 5 -10.54 -3.72 4.82
N GLU A 6 -9.53 -2.84 4.96
CA GLU A 6 -9.68 -1.40 4.71
C GLU A 6 -9.59 -1.03 3.22
N ILE A 7 -9.29 -2.00 2.34
CA ILE A 7 -9.40 -1.83 0.89
C ILE A 7 -10.83 -2.21 0.46
N PRO A 8 -11.65 -1.29 -0.08
CA PRO A 8 -12.98 -1.61 -0.58
C PRO A 8 -12.93 -2.62 -1.72
N LEU A 9 -13.98 -3.45 -1.86
CA LEU A 9 -14.07 -4.43 -2.97
C LEU A 9 -13.97 -3.77 -4.36
N ARG A 10 -14.52 -2.55 -4.50
CA ARG A 10 -14.37 -1.68 -5.70
C ARG A 10 -12.91 -1.39 -6.03
N ASP A 11 -12.11 -1.09 -5.01
CA ASP A 11 -10.74 -0.62 -5.17
C ASP A 11 -9.78 -1.81 -5.28
N ALA A 12 -10.07 -2.94 -4.60
CA ALA A 12 -9.42 -4.23 -4.82
C ALA A 12 -9.59 -4.73 -6.28
N PHE A 13 -10.80 -4.64 -6.83
CA PHE A 13 -11.07 -4.92 -8.25
C PHE A 13 -10.26 -3.99 -9.17
N ARG A 14 -10.29 -2.68 -8.93
CA ARG A 14 -9.57 -1.68 -9.74
C ARG A 14 -8.06 -1.87 -9.71
N MET A 15 -7.48 -2.16 -8.54
CA MET A 15 -6.06 -2.50 -8.35
C MET A 15 -5.66 -3.66 -9.27
N GLN A 16 -6.40 -4.78 -9.22
CA GLN A 16 -6.07 -5.97 -9.99
C GLN A 16 -6.33 -5.80 -11.49
N PHE A 17 -7.38 -5.06 -11.85
CA PHE A 17 -7.63 -4.65 -13.24
C PHE A 17 -6.45 -3.84 -13.80
N LYS A 18 -6.01 -2.78 -13.10
CA LYS A 18 -4.85 -1.97 -13.51
C LYS A 18 -3.55 -2.79 -13.58
N ALA A 19 -3.32 -3.69 -12.61
CA ALA A 19 -2.13 -4.53 -12.58
C ALA A 19 -2.11 -5.53 -13.75
N ALA A 20 -3.25 -6.12 -14.10
CA ALA A 20 -3.38 -7.05 -15.22
C ALA A 20 -3.35 -6.35 -16.59
N LEU A 21 -3.76 -5.09 -16.70
CA LEU A 21 -3.89 -4.32 -17.96
C LEU A 21 -2.57 -4.05 -18.73
N THR A 22 -1.43 -4.63 -18.34
CA THR A 22 -0.18 -4.46 -19.10
C THR A 22 0.72 -5.70 -19.01
N PRO A 23 0.81 -6.54 -20.07
CA PRO A 23 1.58 -7.79 -20.03
C PRO A 23 3.06 -7.57 -19.73
N MET A 24 3.65 -6.51 -20.29
CA MET A 24 5.05 -6.12 -20.03
C MET A 24 5.31 -5.80 -18.55
N ARG A 25 4.29 -5.42 -17.78
CA ARG A 25 4.42 -5.12 -16.34
C ARG A 25 4.35 -6.37 -15.47
N MET A 26 3.61 -7.41 -15.85
CA MET A 26 3.75 -8.75 -15.24
C MET A 26 5.17 -9.27 -15.43
N PHE A 27 5.77 -9.06 -16.61
CA PHE A 27 7.19 -9.36 -16.83
C PHE A 27 8.13 -8.49 -15.99
N MET A 28 7.89 -7.17 -15.86
CA MET A 28 8.69 -6.30 -14.99
C MET A 28 8.64 -6.72 -13.52
N VAL A 29 7.47 -7.06 -12.97
CA VAL A 29 7.35 -7.55 -11.58
C VAL A 29 8.11 -8.88 -11.42
N ALA A 30 7.94 -9.83 -12.33
CA ALA A 30 8.69 -11.09 -12.30
C ALA A 30 10.21 -10.90 -12.48
N ALA A 31 10.64 -9.87 -13.21
CA ALA A 31 12.04 -9.50 -13.38
C ALA A 31 12.62 -8.80 -12.13
N GLY A 32 11.86 -7.92 -11.47
CA GLY A 32 12.22 -7.30 -10.19
C GLY A 32 12.40 -8.35 -9.09
N MET A 33 11.40 -9.23 -8.90
CA MET A 33 11.49 -10.36 -7.96
C MET A 33 12.65 -11.33 -8.27
N ARG A 34 13.11 -11.41 -9.53
CA ARG A 34 14.33 -12.16 -9.91
C ARG A 34 15.61 -11.38 -9.67
N ARG A 35 15.57 -10.04 -9.63
CA ARG A 35 16.71 -9.16 -9.34
C ARG A 35 16.98 -9.11 -7.84
N GLU A 36 15.96 -8.84 -7.01
CA GLU A 36 16.06 -8.86 -5.54
C GLU A 36 16.74 -10.15 -5.05
N ARG A 37 16.25 -11.32 -5.50
CA ARG A 37 16.79 -12.65 -5.18
C ARG A 37 18.23 -12.92 -5.66
N ARG A 38 18.86 -11.97 -6.36
CA ARG A 38 20.23 -12.04 -6.88
C ARG A 38 21.12 -10.90 -6.40
N THR A 39 20.57 -9.89 -5.72
CA THR A 39 21.36 -8.83 -5.10
C THR A 39 21.98 -9.37 -3.81
N MET A 40 23.29 -9.62 -3.83
CA MET A 40 24.03 -10.23 -2.69
C MET A 40 24.65 -9.21 -1.72
N ALA A 41 24.55 -7.91 -1.99
CA ALA A 41 25.15 -6.87 -1.14
C ALA A 41 24.37 -5.56 -1.24
N ASP A 42 23.90 -5.09 -0.09
CA ASP A 42 23.25 -3.80 0.17
C ASP A 42 24.18 -2.61 -0.16
N ARG A 43 23.63 -1.52 -0.71
CA ARG A 43 24.40 -0.37 -1.24
C ARG A 43 23.70 0.98 -1.02
N PHE A 44 23.87 1.54 0.17
CA PHE A 44 23.37 2.88 0.50
C PHE A 44 24.38 3.66 1.38
N GLY A 45 24.21 4.99 1.46
CA GLY A 45 25.08 5.89 2.24
C GLY A 45 26.08 6.68 1.39
N ALA A 46 26.73 7.70 1.98
CA ALA A 46 27.52 8.71 1.27
C ALA A 46 28.74 8.14 0.50
N ASN A 47 29.35 7.07 1.00
CA ASN A 47 30.49 6.41 0.38
C ASN A 47 30.09 5.23 -0.53
N GLY A 48 28.78 4.97 -0.68
CA GLY A 48 28.23 3.95 -1.57
C GLY A 48 27.82 4.56 -2.92
N PHE A 49 28.36 4.02 -4.02
CA PHE A 49 28.03 4.44 -5.39
C PHE A 49 26.53 4.28 -5.67
N ARG A 50 25.77 5.39 -5.52
CA ARG A 50 24.31 5.40 -5.44
C ARG A 50 23.62 4.70 -6.62
N ARG A 51 22.70 3.80 -6.30
CA ARG A 51 21.49 3.56 -7.09
C ARG A 51 20.28 3.53 -6.18
N LEU A 52 19.22 4.24 -6.55
CA LEU A 52 17.90 4.20 -5.91
C LEU A 52 17.16 2.91 -6.34
N GLN A 53 17.75 1.74 -6.14
CA GLN A 53 17.26 0.44 -6.68
C GLN A 53 17.17 -0.67 -5.62
N ASP A 54 17.30 -0.31 -4.34
CA ASP A 54 17.40 -1.27 -3.23
C ASP A 54 16.82 -0.69 -1.93
N ILE A 55 15.74 0.09 -2.05
CA ILE A 55 15.14 0.83 -0.93
C ILE A 55 14.49 -0.11 0.10
N GLY A 56 13.99 -1.27 -0.33
CA GLY A 56 13.13 -2.16 0.46
C GLY A 56 13.83 -3.00 1.54
N GLY A 57 15.16 -3.06 1.57
CA GLY A 57 15.91 -3.88 2.53
C GLY A 57 17.23 -3.27 3.02
N SER A 58 17.52 -2.01 2.67
CA SER A 58 18.83 -1.41 2.91
C SER A 58 19.00 -0.90 4.34
N ALA A 59 20.00 -1.41 5.05
CA ALA A 59 20.31 -1.05 6.44
C ALA A 59 20.67 0.45 6.56
N ALA A 60 21.42 0.99 5.61
CA ALA A 60 21.79 2.40 5.60
C ALA A 60 20.67 3.32 5.06
N PHE A 61 19.66 2.79 4.36
CA PHE A 61 18.41 3.52 4.12
C PHE A 61 17.58 3.60 5.42
N HIS A 62 17.37 2.48 6.11
CA HIS A 62 16.63 2.44 7.38
C HIS A 62 17.32 3.21 8.53
N ALA A 63 18.62 3.51 8.40
CA ALA A 63 19.35 4.40 9.31
C ALA A 63 19.00 5.90 9.17
N LEU A 64 18.33 6.31 8.09
CA LEU A 64 17.81 7.68 7.92
C LEU A 64 16.50 7.89 8.72
N SER A 65 16.08 9.13 8.92
CA SER A 65 14.80 9.42 9.59
C SER A 65 13.59 9.02 8.72
N PRO A 66 12.42 8.68 9.32
CA PRO A 66 11.23 8.30 8.56
C PRO A 66 10.84 9.32 7.47
N ASP A 67 10.97 10.62 7.74
CA ASP A 67 10.65 11.70 6.79
C ASP A 67 11.66 11.80 5.64
N GLU A 68 12.94 11.54 5.89
CA GLU A 68 13.94 11.45 4.84
C GLU A 68 13.73 10.20 3.98
N ARG A 69 13.47 9.06 4.61
CA ARG A 69 13.11 7.79 3.93
C ARG A 69 11.87 7.95 3.05
N ARG A 70 10.82 8.62 3.55
CA ARG A 70 9.60 8.95 2.83
C ARG A 70 9.83 9.81 1.58
N ARG A 71 10.64 10.88 1.72
CA ARG A 71 10.98 11.80 0.61
C ARG A 71 11.87 11.11 -0.43
N ILE A 72 12.84 10.29 -0.02
CA ILE A 72 13.66 9.47 -0.92
C ILE A 72 12.81 8.41 -1.63
N ALA A 73 11.79 7.87 -0.96
CA ALA A 73 10.79 6.99 -1.55
C ALA A 73 9.74 7.72 -2.42
N GLY A 74 9.81 9.05 -2.58
CA GLY A 74 8.93 9.83 -3.46
C GLY A 74 7.47 9.96 -2.99
N PHE A 75 7.16 9.66 -1.71
CA PHE A 75 5.80 9.80 -1.18
C PHE A 75 5.49 11.24 -0.73
N PRO A 76 4.26 11.76 -0.94
CA PRO A 76 3.85 13.06 -0.41
C PRO A 76 3.81 13.08 1.12
N GLU A 77 3.97 14.26 1.72
CA GLU A 77 3.95 14.46 3.18
C GLU A 77 2.70 13.84 3.85
N PRO A 78 2.80 13.26 5.07
CA PRO A 78 1.75 12.43 5.68
C PRO A 78 0.35 13.03 5.65
N TYR A 79 0.18 14.28 6.09
CA TYR A 79 -1.12 14.95 6.07
C TYR A 79 -1.69 15.12 4.65
N ALA A 80 -0.87 15.64 3.72
CA ALA A 80 -1.29 15.84 2.33
C ALA A 80 -1.66 14.50 1.66
N TYR A 81 -0.92 13.44 1.98
CA TYR A 81 -1.16 12.08 1.50
C TYR A 81 -2.45 11.47 2.06
N LEU A 82 -2.76 11.70 3.34
CA LEU A 82 -4.02 11.33 3.97
C LEU A 82 -5.21 12.06 3.33
N VAL A 83 -5.14 13.39 3.24
CA VAL A 83 -6.19 14.24 2.63
C VAL A 83 -6.49 13.78 1.20
N GLU A 84 -5.46 13.50 0.40
CA GLU A 84 -5.63 13.06 -0.98
C GLU A 84 -6.20 11.63 -1.07
N ASN A 85 -5.80 10.73 -0.17
CA ASN A 85 -6.43 9.41 -0.09
C ASN A 85 -7.91 9.47 0.36
N CYS A 86 -8.28 10.41 1.24
CA CYS A 86 -9.69 10.64 1.57
C CYS A 86 -10.50 11.13 0.37
N ARG A 87 -9.95 12.05 -0.45
CA ARG A 87 -10.57 12.50 -1.72
C ARG A 87 -10.73 11.34 -2.71
N ARG A 88 -9.69 10.52 -2.88
CA ARG A 88 -9.70 9.30 -3.71
C ARG A 88 -10.74 8.28 -3.25
N ARG A 89 -10.86 8.07 -1.93
CA ARG A 89 -11.83 7.16 -1.34
C ARG A 89 -13.27 7.62 -1.61
N ALA A 90 -13.53 8.91 -1.42
CA ALA A 90 -14.80 9.59 -1.72
C ALA A 90 -15.15 9.65 -3.23
N GLY A 91 -14.22 9.27 -4.12
CA GLY A 91 -14.45 9.14 -5.56
C GLY A 91 -13.80 10.23 -6.41
N GLY A 92 -13.47 11.38 -5.82
CA GLY A 92 -12.65 12.42 -6.45
C GLY A 92 -11.15 12.08 -6.40
N GLY A 93 -10.34 13.13 -6.22
CA GLY A 93 -8.89 13.06 -6.07
C GLY A 93 -8.11 12.75 -7.36
N ASP A 94 -6.82 13.06 -7.36
CA ASP A 94 -5.91 12.68 -8.43
C ASP A 94 -5.68 11.16 -8.41
N ARG A 95 -5.66 10.54 -9.60
CA ARG A 95 -5.44 9.11 -9.81
C ARG A 95 -4.05 8.78 -10.36
N CYS A 96 -3.17 9.77 -10.49
CA CYS A 96 -1.73 9.56 -10.55
C CYS A 96 -1.23 9.17 -9.15
N GLY A 97 -0.62 7.99 -8.99
CA GLY A 97 0.12 7.66 -7.78
C GLY A 97 1.47 8.40 -7.69
N PRO A 98 2.17 8.32 -6.55
CA PRO A 98 3.47 8.96 -6.35
C PRO A 98 4.52 8.56 -7.41
N VAL A 99 5.40 9.49 -7.75
CA VAL A 99 6.44 9.26 -8.75
C VAL A 99 7.64 8.59 -8.10
N PHE A 100 7.70 7.26 -8.18
CA PHE A 100 8.79 6.49 -7.58
C PHE A 100 10.12 6.67 -8.32
N PRO A 101 11.18 7.14 -7.64
CA PRO A 101 12.51 7.23 -8.25
C PRO A 101 13.13 5.84 -8.46
N ASP A 102 12.74 4.85 -7.63
CA ASP A 102 13.11 3.46 -7.83
C ASP A 102 12.33 2.83 -9.01
N PRO A 103 13.03 2.37 -10.08
CA PRO A 103 12.41 1.68 -11.20
C PRO A 103 11.57 0.46 -10.81
N ASP A 104 11.98 -0.26 -9.76
CA ASP A 104 11.33 -1.50 -9.33
C ASP A 104 10.12 -1.22 -8.42
N TRP A 105 9.90 0.03 -8.00
CA TRP A 105 8.67 0.49 -7.35
C TRP A 105 7.67 1.13 -8.32
N ARG A 106 8.02 1.37 -9.60
CA ARG A 106 7.13 2.04 -10.58
C ARG A 106 5.78 1.37 -10.82
N TRP A 107 5.65 0.08 -10.54
CA TRP A 107 4.35 -0.62 -10.62
C TRP A 107 3.39 -0.18 -9.51
N LEU A 108 3.91 0.19 -8.33
CA LEU A 108 3.14 0.66 -7.19
C LEU A 108 2.37 1.95 -7.53
N ALA A 109 2.95 2.85 -8.32
CA ALA A 109 2.35 4.13 -8.72
C ALA A 109 1.02 3.98 -9.48
N MET A 110 0.77 2.81 -10.06
CA MET A 110 -0.48 2.51 -10.77
C MET A 110 -1.62 2.15 -9.82
N ILE A 111 -1.31 1.42 -8.75
CA ILE A 111 -2.30 0.80 -7.84
C ILE A 111 -2.39 1.51 -6.48
N GLU A 112 -1.40 2.33 -6.13
CA GLU A 112 -1.38 3.12 -4.91
C GLU A 112 -2.69 3.92 -4.68
N PRO A 113 -3.30 4.56 -5.71
CA PRO A 113 -4.58 5.27 -5.57
C PRO A 113 -5.78 4.38 -5.23
N GLU A 114 -5.61 3.05 -5.21
CA GLU A 114 -6.55 2.04 -4.72
C GLU A 114 -6.06 1.33 -3.45
N LEU A 115 -4.76 1.37 -3.14
CA LEU A 115 -4.20 0.79 -1.91
C LEU A 115 -4.57 1.55 -0.64
N ASN A 116 -4.99 2.82 -0.74
CA ASN A 116 -5.44 3.64 0.40
C ASN A 116 -4.44 3.62 1.59
N ILE A 117 -3.14 3.72 1.31
CA ILE A 117 -2.06 3.43 2.29
C ILE A 117 -2.20 4.16 3.64
N PRO A 118 -2.46 5.48 3.73
CA PRO A 118 -2.49 6.17 5.02
C PRO A 118 -3.75 5.84 5.83
N LEU A 119 -4.87 5.53 5.18
CA LEU A 119 -6.07 5.00 5.86
C LEU A 119 -5.81 3.58 6.39
N ARG A 120 -5.02 2.76 5.68
CA ARG A 120 -4.50 1.51 6.25
C ARG A 120 -3.52 1.75 7.41
N SER A 121 -2.69 2.79 7.38
CA SER A 121 -1.81 3.15 8.50
C SER A 121 -2.62 3.49 9.76
N VAL A 122 -3.69 4.29 9.64
CA VAL A 122 -4.68 4.51 10.73
C VAL A 122 -5.27 3.19 11.21
N PHE A 123 -5.87 2.41 10.30
CA PHE A 123 -6.50 1.13 10.65
C PHE A 123 -5.54 0.20 11.39
N MET A 124 -4.29 0.11 10.92
CA MET A 124 -3.29 -0.79 11.47
C MET A 124 -2.86 -0.39 12.89
N LEU A 125 -2.66 0.91 13.14
CA LEU A 125 -2.27 1.42 14.46
C LEU A 125 -3.38 1.16 15.49
N GLU A 126 -4.61 1.52 15.15
CA GLU A 126 -5.79 1.42 16.02
C GLU A 126 -6.17 -0.04 16.30
N PHE A 127 -6.15 -0.89 15.27
CA PHE A 127 -6.36 -2.33 15.42
C PHE A 127 -5.30 -2.95 16.34
N ALA A 128 -4.03 -2.53 16.22
CA ALA A 128 -2.94 -3.03 17.06
C ALA A 128 -3.13 -2.64 18.52
N VAL A 129 -3.30 -1.34 18.80
CA VAL A 129 -3.48 -0.80 20.16
C VAL A 129 -4.69 -1.45 20.84
N GLU A 130 -5.80 -1.60 20.13
CA GLU A 130 -6.98 -2.24 20.70
C GLU A 130 -6.81 -3.75 20.89
N ARG A 131 -6.12 -4.46 19.99
CA ARG A 131 -5.77 -5.88 20.23
C ARG A 131 -4.86 -6.04 21.44
N ALA A 132 -3.94 -5.12 21.71
CA ALA A 132 -3.10 -5.15 22.91
C ALA A 132 -3.96 -5.01 24.17
N ARG A 133 -4.80 -3.96 24.25
CA ARG A 133 -5.73 -3.73 25.38
C ARG A 133 -6.63 -4.93 25.68
N VAL A 134 -7.32 -5.45 24.66
CA VAL A 134 -8.26 -6.59 24.80
C VAL A 134 -7.54 -7.89 25.21
N PHE A 135 -6.20 -7.95 25.03
CA PHE A 135 -5.36 -9.09 25.42
C PHE A 135 -4.55 -8.82 26.71
N GLY A 136 -4.77 -7.69 27.40
CA GLY A 136 -4.05 -7.32 28.62
C GLY A 136 -2.60 -6.85 28.42
N GLY A 137 -2.19 -6.56 27.19
CA GLY A 137 -0.84 -6.09 26.86
C GLY A 137 -0.68 -4.58 27.08
N SER A 138 0.39 -4.19 27.79
CA SER A 138 0.82 -2.79 27.95
C SER A 138 1.63 -2.26 26.75
N GLU A 139 2.23 -3.16 25.97
CA GLU A 139 3.10 -2.83 24.83
C GLU A 139 2.69 -3.64 23.59
N ILE A 140 3.03 -3.14 22.39
CA ILE A 140 2.88 -3.88 21.15
C ILE A 140 3.97 -3.53 20.13
N SER A 141 4.59 -4.56 19.56
CA SER A 141 5.46 -4.44 18.39
C SER A 141 4.63 -4.65 17.11
N ILE A 142 4.68 -3.69 16.18
CA ILE A 142 4.01 -3.79 14.89
C ILE A 142 5.07 -3.82 13.78
N PHE A 143 5.14 -4.93 13.02
CA PHE A 143 5.93 -4.95 11.79
C PHE A 143 5.13 -4.31 10.65
N VAL A 144 5.65 -3.22 10.09
CA VAL A 144 5.00 -2.42 9.05
C VAL A 144 5.99 -2.06 7.94
N GLY A 145 5.49 -1.84 6.72
CA GLY A 145 6.32 -1.30 5.63
C GLY A 145 6.70 0.16 5.88
N GLU A 146 7.80 0.62 5.28
CA GLU A 146 8.41 1.93 5.51
C GLU A 146 7.41 3.11 5.54
N ILE A 147 6.51 3.18 4.56
CA ILE A 147 5.56 4.30 4.45
C ILE A 147 4.56 4.31 5.61
N HIS A 148 4.09 3.11 6.00
CA HIS A 148 3.25 2.94 7.19
C HIS A 148 4.01 3.33 8.47
N ASN A 149 5.33 3.16 8.54
CA ASN A 149 6.15 3.63 9.67
C ASN A 149 6.11 5.17 9.76
N SER A 150 6.41 5.86 8.66
CA SER A 150 6.35 7.34 8.63
C SER A 150 4.93 7.90 8.85
N ASP A 151 3.88 7.26 8.30
CA ASP A 151 2.48 7.64 8.58
C ASP A 151 2.15 7.47 10.08
N MET A 152 2.56 6.36 10.72
CA MET A 152 2.28 6.09 12.14
C MET A 152 3.03 7.02 13.10
N VAL A 153 4.29 7.35 12.80
CA VAL A 153 5.08 8.32 13.58
C VAL A 153 4.40 9.70 13.55
N TRP A 154 3.92 10.13 12.38
CA TRP A 154 3.16 11.37 12.25
C TRP A 154 1.80 11.30 12.99
N LEU A 155 1.01 10.23 12.79
CA LEU A 155 -0.28 10.04 13.45
C LEU A 155 -0.19 10.08 14.99
N ALA A 156 0.89 9.56 15.57
CA ALA A 156 1.10 9.52 17.02
C ALA A 156 1.32 10.90 17.67
N GLY A 157 1.64 11.94 16.89
CA GLY A 157 1.86 13.31 17.36
C GLY A 157 0.94 14.36 16.72
N PHE A 158 -0.15 13.93 16.08
CA PHE A 158 -0.97 14.81 15.24
C PHE A 158 -2.17 15.43 15.97
N ASP A 159 -2.36 16.74 15.82
CA ASP A 159 -3.55 17.45 16.31
C ASP A 159 -4.72 17.32 15.33
N GLU A 160 -5.67 16.47 15.70
CA GLU A 160 -6.88 16.20 14.94
C GLU A 160 -7.86 17.38 14.90
N SER A 161 -7.75 18.34 15.82
CA SER A 161 -8.65 19.50 15.88
C SER A 161 -8.51 20.42 14.66
N ALA A 162 -7.32 20.44 14.04
CA ALA A 162 -6.98 21.19 12.83
C ALA A 162 -7.39 20.49 11.50
N VAL A 163 -7.99 19.30 11.55
CA VAL A 163 -8.34 18.50 10.36
C VAL A 163 -9.62 18.98 9.67
N ASP A 164 -9.64 18.95 8.33
CA ASP A 164 -10.87 19.13 7.53
C ASP A 164 -11.96 18.13 7.98
N PRO A 165 -13.19 18.55 8.28
CA PRO A 165 -14.22 17.67 8.84
C PRO A 165 -14.44 16.37 8.06
N LYS A 166 -14.38 16.38 6.72
CA LYS A 166 -14.59 15.17 5.90
C LYS A 166 -13.43 14.19 5.97
N VAL A 167 -12.22 14.70 6.25
CA VAL A 167 -11.03 13.88 6.50
C VAL A 167 -11.10 13.29 7.90
N ARG A 168 -11.54 14.06 8.92
CA ARG A 168 -11.80 13.57 10.28
C ARG A 168 -12.87 12.48 10.29
N ASP A 169 -14.05 12.76 9.71
CA ASP A 169 -15.16 11.80 9.59
C ASP A 169 -14.68 10.47 8.98
N MET A 170 -13.84 10.52 7.94
CA MET A 170 -13.33 9.31 7.30
C MET A 170 -12.31 8.56 8.16
N VAL A 171 -11.42 9.27 8.86
CA VAL A 171 -10.47 8.69 9.83
C VAL A 171 -11.22 8.00 10.97
N ASP A 172 -12.23 8.65 11.55
CA ASP A 172 -12.98 8.11 12.69
C ASP A 172 -13.84 6.89 12.30
N ASN A 173 -14.39 6.85 11.08
CA ASN A 173 -15.02 5.64 10.54
C ASN A 173 -14.02 4.47 10.40
N VAL A 174 -12.77 4.74 9.99
CA VAL A 174 -11.71 3.72 9.90
C VAL A 174 -11.28 3.24 11.29
N ARG A 175 -11.15 4.15 12.26
CA ARG A 175 -10.86 3.84 13.68
C ARG A 175 -11.90 2.95 14.32
N TRP A 176 -13.17 3.35 14.23
CA TRP A 176 -14.29 2.60 14.80
C TRP A 176 -14.31 1.16 14.27
N ARG A 177 -14.07 1.00 12.97
CA ARG A 177 -13.99 -0.30 12.28
C ARG A 177 -12.74 -1.11 12.65
N ALA A 178 -11.61 -0.46 12.91
CA ALA A 178 -10.40 -1.10 13.43
C ALA A 178 -10.61 -1.66 14.84
N ILE A 179 -11.27 -0.88 15.71
CA ILE A 179 -11.65 -1.25 17.08
C ILE A 179 -12.67 -2.40 17.09
N GLU A 180 -13.70 -2.34 16.23
CA GLU A 180 -14.68 -3.41 16.04
C GLU A 180 -13.99 -4.73 15.66
N LEU A 181 -13.11 -4.70 14.64
CA LEU A 181 -12.41 -5.89 14.16
C LEU A 181 -11.33 -6.40 15.12
N ALA A 182 -10.72 -5.54 15.95
CA ALA A 182 -9.77 -5.94 16.98
C ALA A 182 -10.44 -6.67 18.16
N ARG A 183 -11.70 -6.33 18.43
CA ARG A 183 -12.57 -6.97 19.45
C ARG A 183 -13.28 -8.22 18.92
N ALA A 184 -13.34 -8.43 17.60
CA ALA A 184 -14.07 -9.53 17.00
C ALA A 184 -13.46 -10.92 17.35
N PRO A 185 -14.25 -11.91 17.81
CA PRO A 185 -13.75 -13.23 18.22
C PRO A 185 -13.36 -14.15 17.04
N ARG A 186 -13.60 -13.72 15.80
CA ARG A 186 -13.28 -14.46 14.57
C ARG A 186 -12.75 -13.50 13.51
N ARG A 187 -11.71 -13.92 12.78
CA ARG A 187 -11.17 -13.11 11.66
C ARG A 187 -12.18 -12.99 10.51
N PRO A 188 -12.25 -11.83 9.84
CA PRO A 188 -13.13 -11.64 8.68
C PRO A 188 -12.71 -12.51 7.49
N SER A 189 -13.68 -13.02 6.74
CA SER A 189 -13.43 -13.88 5.59
C SER A 189 -12.89 -13.09 4.38
N ARG A 190 -11.74 -13.51 3.86
CA ARG A 190 -11.11 -12.93 2.66
C ARG A 190 -11.85 -13.24 1.35
N LEU A 191 -12.86 -14.12 1.36
CA LEU A 191 -13.52 -14.61 0.14
C LEU A 191 -14.02 -13.48 -0.78
N ARG A 192 -14.71 -12.47 -0.25
CA ARG A 192 -15.22 -11.34 -1.07
C ARG A 192 -14.07 -10.52 -1.68
N PHE A 193 -13.00 -10.29 -0.93
CA PHE A 193 -11.81 -9.56 -1.41
C PHE A 193 -11.07 -10.34 -2.51
N VAL A 194 -10.93 -11.66 -2.34
CA VAL A 194 -10.34 -12.56 -3.35
C VAL A 194 -11.20 -12.61 -4.62
N LEU A 195 -12.52 -12.74 -4.50
CA LEU A 195 -13.42 -12.73 -5.67
C LEU A 195 -13.38 -11.40 -6.42
N ALA A 196 -13.39 -10.25 -5.71
CA ALA A 196 -13.24 -8.94 -6.35
C ALA A 196 -11.88 -8.78 -7.04
N SER A 197 -10.81 -9.30 -6.43
CA SER A 197 -9.46 -9.31 -6.99
C SER A 197 -9.37 -10.15 -8.27
N LEU A 198 -9.92 -11.38 -8.24
CA LEU A 198 -9.96 -12.27 -9.40
C LEU A 198 -10.80 -11.69 -10.54
N ALA A 199 -11.94 -11.08 -10.24
CA ALA A 199 -12.79 -10.42 -11.24
C ALA A 199 -12.12 -9.19 -11.87
N GLY A 200 -11.25 -8.48 -11.14
CA GLY A 200 -10.44 -7.40 -11.70
C GLY A 200 -9.39 -7.93 -12.69
N ALA A 201 -8.65 -8.95 -12.29
CA ALA A 201 -7.60 -9.55 -13.10
C ALA A 201 -8.13 -10.33 -14.33
N SER A 202 -9.31 -10.96 -14.24
CA SER A 202 -9.82 -11.84 -15.29
C SER A 202 -10.16 -11.11 -16.59
N ILE A 203 -10.55 -9.82 -16.53
CA ILE A 203 -10.98 -9.06 -17.72
C ILE A 203 -9.80 -8.81 -18.68
N PRO A 204 -8.65 -8.21 -18.28
CA PRO A 204 -7.51 -8.07 -19.18
C PRO A 204 -6.91 -9.42 -19.60
N LEU A 205 -6.84 -10.39 -18.68
CA LEU A 205 -6.29 -11.72 -18.99
C LEU A 205 -7.11 -12.48 -20.05
N SER A 206 -8.45 -12.34 -20.03
CA SER A 206 -9.32 -12.92 -21.05
C SER A 206 -9.09 -12.30 -22.43
N LEU A 207 -8.82 -10.98 -22.50
CA LEU A 207 -8.50 -10.29 -23.75
C LEU A 207 -7.16 -10.79 -24.34
N TYR A 208 -6.13 -10.98 -23.50
CA TYR A 208 -4.85 -11.52 -23.98
C TYR A 208 -4.96 -12.99 -24.41
N PHE A 209 -5.75 -13.80 -23.70
CA PHE A 209 -5.97 -15.19 -24.07
C PHE A 209 -6.73 -15.30 -25.41
N GLY A 210 -7.81 -14.54 -25.58
CA GLY A 210 -8.57 -14.49 -26.83
C GLY A 210 -7.77 -13.95 -28.03
N LEU A 211 -6.92 -12.94 -27.81
CA LEU A 211 -6.02 -12.45 -28.86
C LEU A 211 -4.93 -13.50 -29.18
N GLY A 212 -4.38 -14.17 -28.17
CA GLY A 212 -3.35 -15.20 -28.35
C GLY A 212 -3.86 -16.42 -29.12
N THR A 213 -5.06 -16.92 -28.80
CA THR A 213 -5.67 -18.04 -29.53
C THR A 213 -6.09 -17.65 -30.95
N TRP A 214 -6.56 -16.40 -31.16
CA TRP A 214 -6.86 -15.88 -32.50
C TRP A 214 -5.62 -15.71 -33.38
N LEU A 215 -4.49 -15.30 -32.81
CA LEU A 215 -3.20 -15.23 -33.51
C LEU A 215 -2.67 -16.64 -33.83
N TRP A 216 -2.73 -17.59 -32.87
CA TRP A 216 -2.36 -18.99 -33.11
C TRP A 216 -3.20 -19.61 -34.24
N ALA A 217 -4.51 -19.38 -34.25
CA ALA A 217 -5.41 -19.93 -35.27
C ALA A 217 -5.25 -19.29 -36.68
N ARG A 218 -4.24 -18.44 -36.89
CA ARG A 218 -3.96 -17.70 -38.14
C ARG A 218 -2.49 -17.76 -38.58
N GLY A 219 -1.63 -18.51 -37.89
CA GLY A 219 -0.21 -18.69 -38.21
C GLY A 219 0.15 -20.16 -38.44
#